data_AF-A0A448PPD5-F1
#
_entry.id   AF-A0A448PPD5-F1
#
_cell.length_a   1.000
_cell.length_b   1.000
_cell.length_c   1.000
_cell.angle_alpha   90.00
_cell.angle_beta   90.00
_cell.angle_gamma   90.00
#
_symmetry.space_group_name_H-M   'P 1'
#
loop_
_entity.id
_entity.type
_entity.pdbx_description
1 polymer ?
#
loop_
_entity_poly.entity_id
_entity_poly.type
_entity_poly.pdbx_seq_one_letter_code
_entity_poly.pdbx_strand_id
1 'polypeptide(L)'
;MSVLYTVAVLLSEAVRWTWYGVQVIAVVMGVWAFVDSLLRPAEYYVAAGKSTKRFWNVVNAVGTVVVGVLGAASMLGLLGVVASAIYLVDVRPALQALAPVRVRSSIRIPGRASQRRPGRGAGRGPRDWSPGR
;
A
#
# COMPACT_ATOMS: atom_id res chain seq x y z
N MET A 1 -15.82 49.42 -17.51
CA MET A 1 -14.70 48.71 -16.87
C MET A 1 -13.63 48.48 -17.92
N SER A 2 -12.37 48.86 -17.65
CA SER A 2 -11.29 48.79 -18.64
C SER A 2 -10.81 47.35 -18.87
N VAL A 3 -10.36 47.02 -20.09
CA VAL A 3 -9.86 45.68 -20.46
C VAL A 3 -8.74 45.22 -19.53
N LEU A 4 -7.85 46.14 -19.14
CA LEU A 4 -6.75 45.87 -18.20
C LEU A 4 -7.24 45.38 -16.83
N TYR A 5 -8.37 45.91 -16.33
CA TYR A 5 -8.96 45.47 -15.07
C TYR A 5 -9.47 44.03 -15.17
N THR A 6 -10.19 43.69 -16.24
CA THR A 6 -10.69 42.33 -16.47
C THR A 6 -9.54 41.32 -16.56
N VAL A 7 -8.47 41.66 -17.29
CA VAL A 7 -7.27 40.81 -17.39
C VAL A 7 -6.61 40.63 -16.02
N ALA A 8 -6.44 41.70 -15.25
CA ALA A 8 -5.86 41.62 -13.91
C ALA A 8 -6.67 40.71 -12.98
N VAL A 9 -8.01 40.81 -13.01
CA VAL A 9 -8.90 39.95 -12.23
C VAL A 9 -8.73 38.48 -12.63
N LEU A 10 -8.79 38.16 -13.93
CA LEU A 10 -8.64 36.78 -14.41
C LEU A 10 -7.30 36.14 -14.00
N LEU A 11 -6.20 36.89 -14.12
CA LEU A 11 -4.88 36.41 -13.70
C LEU A 11 -4.82 36.19 -12.18
N SER A 12 -5.37 37.11 -11.38
CA SER A 12 -5.39 36.98 -9.92
C SER A 12 -6.19 35.77 -9.45
N GLU A 13 -7.32 35.49 -10.11
CA GLU A 13 -8.14 34.31 -9.83
C GLU A 13 -7.41 33.02 -10.18
N ALA A 14 -6.78 32.96 -11.36
CA ALA A 14 -6.03 31.78 -11.80
C ALA A 14 -4.89 31.43 -10.82
N VAL A 15 -4.13 32.44 -10.37
CA VAL A 15 -3.07 32.25 -9.37
C VAL A 15 -3.66 31.74 -8.05
N ARG A 16 -4.76 32.33 -7.58
CA ARG A 16 -5.41 31.93 -6.34
C ARG A 16 -5.92 30.48 -6.38
N TRP A 17 -6.59 30.08 -7.46
CA TRP A 17 -7.05 28.70 -7.64
C TRP A 17 -5.90 27.70 -7.72
N THR A 18 -4.78 28.10 -8.34
CA THR A 18 -3.57 27.27 -8.38
C THR A 18 -3.01 27.03 -6.97
N TRP A 19 -2.88 28.08 -6.16
CA TRP A 19 -2.44 27.94 -4.77
C TRP A 19 -3.37 27.07 -3.92
N TYR A 20 -4.69 27.24 -4.07
CA TYR A 20 -5.65 26.38 -3.38
C TYR A 20 -5.56 24.92 -3.84
N GLY A 21 -5.40 24.68 -5.14
CA GLY A 21 -5.20 23.33 -5.69
C GLY A 21 -3.98 22.65 -5.09
N VAL A 22 -2.83 23.32 -5.07
CA VAL A 22 -1.60 22.81 -4.45
C VAL A 22 -1.79 22.54 -2.97
N GLN A 23 -2.43 23.46 -2.25
CA GLN A 23 -2.72 23.31 -0.81
C GLN A 23 -3.57 22.07 -0.52
N VAL A 24 -4.66 21.87 -1.28
CA VAL A 24 -5.55 20.72 -1.12
C VAL A 24 -4.82 19.41 -1.42
N ILE A 25 -4.07 19.35 -2.53
CA ILE A 25 -3.28 18.17 -2.89
C ILE A 25 -2.29 17.81 -1.79
N ALA A 26 -1.58 18.81 -1.25
CA ALA A 26 -0.61 18.60 -0.18
C ALA A 26 -1.25 18.03 1.10
N VAL A 27 -2.40 18.56 1.51
CA VAL A 27 -3.13 18.05 2.69
C VAL A 27 -3.65 16.64 2.45
N VAL A 28 -4.25 16.38 1.27
CA VAL A 28 -4.75 15.04 0.91
C VAL A 28 -3.61 14.02 0.90
N MET A 29 -2.44 14.39 0.37
CA MET A 29 -1.24 13.55 0.38
C MET A 29 -0.78 13.23 1.81
N GLY A 30 -0.73 14.23 2.69
CA GLY A 30 -0.36 14.04 4.10
C GLY A 30 -1.33 13.14 4.85
N VAL A 31 -2.64 13.41 4.73
CA VAL A 31 -3.68 12.58 5.34
C VAL A 31 -3.60 11.14 4.83
N TRP A 32 -3.40 10.95 3.53
CA TRP A 32 -3.27 9.62 2.94
C TRP A 32 -2.03 8.88 3.47
N ALA A 33 -0.88 9.55 3.52
CA ALA A 33 0.34 8.98 4.09
C ALA A 33 0.17 8.59 5.56
N PHE A 34 -0.47 9.46 6.35
CA PHE A 34 -0.75 9.20 7.75
C PHE A 34 -1.69 7.99 7.95
N VAL A 35 -2.82 7.96 7.25
CA VAL A 35 -3.78 6.85 7.33
C VAL A 35 -3.14 5.54 6.88
N ASP A 36 -2.40 5.53 5.77
CA ASP A 36 -1.70 4.33 5.30
C ASP A 36 -0.66 3.85 6.32
N SER A 37 0.06 4.76 7.00
CA SER A 37 1.01 4.40 8.07
C SER A 37 0.37 3.79 9.31
N LEU A 38 -0.83 4.23 9.68
CA LEU A 38 -1.58 3.66 10.81
C LEU A 38 -2.05 2.22 10.52
N LEU A 39 -2.47 1.97 9.29
CA LEU A 39 -3.07 0.69 8.88
C LEU A 39 -2.04 -0.44 8.73
N ARG A 40 -0.75 -0.13 8.57
CA ARG A 40 0.27 -1.16 8.33
C ARG A 40 0.80 -1.80 9.62
N PRO A 41 1.01 -3.14 9.64
CA PRO A 41 1.65 -3.82 10.76
C PRO A 41 3.07 -3.31 11.05
N ALA A 42 3.44 -3.24 12.33
CA ALA A 42 4.75 -2.73 12.75
C ALA A 42 5.92 -3.64 12.31
N GLU A 43 5.67 -4.95 12.24
CA GLU A 43 6.62 -5.98 11.79
C GLU A 43 7.15 -5.74 10.38
N TYR A 44 6.34 -5.18 9.47
CA TYR A 44 6.76 -4.92 8.10
C TYR A 44 7.78 -3.78 8.01
N TYR A 45 7.75 -2.81 8.92
CA TYR A 45 8.73 -1.71 8.94
C TYR A 45 10.13 -2.22 9.29
N VAL A 46 10.22 -3.12 10.27
CA VAL A 46 11.48 -3.73 10.69
C VAL A 46 11.99 -4.66 9.60
N ALA A 47 11.12 -5.48 9.01
CA ALA A 47 11.48 -6.39 7.91
C ALA A 47 11.92 -5.64 6.64
N ALA A 48 11.38 -4.44 6.37
CA ALA A 48 11.78 -3.59 5.25
C ALA A 48 13.08 -2.80 5.50
N GLY A 49 13.67 -2.88 6.70
CA GLY A 49 14.84 -2.08 7.07
C GLY A 49 14.55 -0.56 7.10
N LYS A 50 13.29 -0.16 7.30
CA LYS A 50 12.88 1.25 7.36
C LYS A 50 12.71 1.71 8.81
N SER A 51 12.67 3.02 9.03
CA SER A 51 12.35 3.61 10.34
C SER A 51 11.03 3.05 10.91
N THR A 52 10.90 3.06 12.23
CA THR A 52 9.79 2.38 12.93
C THR A 52 8.41 2.94 12.59
N LYS A 53 7.36 2.14 12.79
CA LYS A 53 5.96 2.59 12.66
C LYS A 53 5.66 3.87 13.46
N ARG A 54 6.19 3.97 14.69
CA ARG A 54 6.00 5.15 15.53
C ARG A 54 6.60 6.41 14.91
N PHE A 55 7.80 6.30 14.35
CA PHE A 55 8.45 7.41 13.66
C PHE A 55 7.59 7.91 12.49
N TRP A 56 7.15 7.02 11.60
CA TRP A 56 6.34 7.40 10.44
C TRP A 56 4.97 7.97 10.82
N ASN A 57 4.32 7.39 11.84
CA ASN A 57 3.04 7.93 12.33
C ASN A 57 3.20 9.36 12.86
N VAL A 58 4.24 9.63 13.66
CA VAL A 58 4.49 10.97 14.22
C VAL A 58 4.85 11.96 13.12
N VAL A 59 5.77 11.59 12.24
CA VAL A 59 6.23 12.47 11.16
C VAL A 59 5.09 12.81 10.20
N ASN A 60 4.28 11.84 9.78
CA ASN A 60 3.15 12.10 8.90
C ASN A 60 2.02 12.86 9.61
N ALA A 61 1.74 12.57 10.89
CA ALA A 61 0.75 13.32 11.67
C ALA A 61 1.14 14.80 11.80
N VAL A 62 2.35 15.06 12.29
CA VAL A 62 2.87 16.41 12.48
C VAL A 62 3.00 17.11 11.13
N GLY A 63 3.55 16.45 10.12
CA GLY A 63 3.67 16.99 8.77
C GLY A 63 2.32 17.42 8.19
N THR A 64 1.29 16.58 8.32
CA THR A 64 -0.07 16.91 7.83
C THR A 64 -0.67 18.11 8.55
N VAL A 65 -0.53 18.18 9.88
CA VAL A 65 -1.01 19.32 10.68
C VAL A 65 -0.27 20.60 10.28
N VAL A 66 1.06 20.54 10.16
CA VAL A 66 1.89 21.67 9.76
C VAL A 66 1.52 22.18 8.36
N VAL A 67 1.32 21.28 7.39
CA VAL A 67 0.85 21.63 6.04
C VAL A 67 -0.53 22.29 6.09
N GLY A 68 -1.45 21.78 6.91
CA GLY A 68 -2.80 22.33 7.06
C GLY A 68 -2.84 23.71 7.72
N VAL A 69 -1.99 23.95 8.72
CA VAL A 69 -2.00 25.20 9.51
C VAL A 69 -1.10 26.28 8.90
N LEU A 70 0.12 25.93 8.48
CA LEU A 70 1.09 26.90 7.97
C LEU A 70 1.06 27.02 6.44
N GLY A 71 0.36 26.12 5.76
CA GLY A 71 0.30 26.07 4.30
C GLY A 71 1.47 25.30 3.69
N ALA A 72 1.22 24.62 2.58
CA ALA A 72 2.17 23.79 1.83
C ALA A 72 3.36 24.59 1.27
N ALA A 73 3.17 25.89 1.03
CA ALA A 73 4.20 26.79 0.51
C ALA A 73 5.14 27.32 1.61
N SER A 74 4.80 27.16 2.89
CA SER A 74 5.69 27.55 3.99
C SER A 74 6.88 26.60 4.06
N MET A 75 8.02 27.07 4.59
CA MET A 75 9.22 26.24 4.72
C MET A 75 8.94 24.95 5.51
N LEU A 76 8.21 25.07 6.63
CA LEU A 76 7.82 23.94 7.46
C LEU A 76 6.74 23.06 6.79
N GLY A 77 5.79 23.66 6.08
CA GLY A 77 4.81 22.93 5.28
C GLY A 77 5.48 22.09 4.20
N LEU A 78 6.46 22.64 3.50
CA LEU A 78 7.21 21.91 2.49
C LEU A 78 7.91 20.68 3.08
N LEU A 79 8.52 20.80 4.26
CA LEU A 79 9.07 19.63 4.98
C LEU A 79 7.99 18.58 5.29
N GLY A 80 6.79 19.00 5.69
CA GLY A 80 5.65 18.11 5.90
C GLY A 80 5.18 17.40 4.62
N VAL A 81 5.13 18.12 3.49
CA VAL A 81 4.81 17.54 2.17
C VAL A 81 5.88 16.54 1.77
N VAL A 82 7.17 16.90 1.90
CA VAL A 82 8.30 16.04 1.56
C VAL A 82 8.29 14.77 2.41
N ALA A 83 8.03 14.88 3.71
CA ALA A 83 7.92 13.73 4.59
C ALA A 83 6.81 12.75 4.14
N SER A 84 5.65 13.31 3.79
CA SER A 84 4.51 12.53 3.27
C SER A 84 4.85 11.88 1.92
N ALA A 85 5.54 12.61 1.03
CA ALA A 85 5.98 12.11 -0.26
C ALA A 85 7.00 10.97 -0.13
N ILE A 86 8.01 11.11 0.74
CA ILE A 86 9.00 10.06 1.03
C ILE A 86 8.28 8.80 1.53
N TYR A 87 7.34 8.95 2.46
CA TYR A 87 6.57 7.82 2.93
C TYR A 87 5.83 7.11 1.79
N LEU A 88 5.14 7.86 0.92
CA LEU A 88 4.32 7.29 -0.17
C LEU A 88 5.15 6.67 -1.30
N VAL A 89 6.32 7.23 -1.60
CA VAL A 89 7.16 6.82 -2.73
C VAL A 89 8.18 5.75 -2.34
N ASP A 90 8.71 5.79 -1.12
CA ASP A 90 9.78 4.87 -0.69
C ASP A 90 9.26 3.83 0.32
N VAL A 91 8.63 4.27 1.40
CA VAL A 91 8.25 3.37 2.50
C VAL A 91 7.05 2.51 2.12
N ARG A 92 6.02 3.12 1.53
CA ARG A 92 4.76 2.46 1.17
C ARG A 92 5.00 1.30 0.19
N PRO A 93 5.78 1.43 -0.90
CA PRO A 93 6.09 0.30 -1.78
C PRO A 93 6.91 -0.79 -1.09
N ALA A 94 7.90 -0.43 -0.25
CA ALA A 94 8.70 -1.40 0.49
C ALA A 94 7.84 -2.26 1.44
N LEU A 95 6.86 -1.64 2.11
CA LEU A 95 5.92 -2.35 2.97
C LEU A 95 4.90 -3.18 2.19
N GLN A 96 4.54 -2.79 0.96
CA GLN A 96 3.65 -3.58 0.10
C GLN A 96 4.33 -4.86 -0.41
N ALA A 97 5.64 -4.80 -0.67
CA ALA A 97 6.40 -5.97 -1.10
C ALA A 97 6.40 -7.11 -0.05
N LEU A 98 6.25 -6.76 1.23
CA LEU A 98 6.19 -7.70 2.35
C LEU A 98 4.76 -8.12 2.71
N ALA A 99 3.74 -7.47 2.15
CA ALA A 99 2.37 -7.83 2.41
C ALA A 99 2.06 -9.22 1.81
N PRO A 100 1.28 -10.07 2.50
CA PRO A 100 0.99 -11.42 2.02
C PRO A 100 0.28 -11.34 0.66
N VAL A 101 0.94 -11.86 -0.38
CA VAL A 101 0.35 -11.97 -1.72
C VAL A 101 -0.79 -13.00 -1.64
N ARG A 102 -2.03 -12.53 -1.73
CA ARG A 102 -3.18 -13.42 -1.91
C ARG A 102 -3.13 -13.97 -3.34
N VAL A 103 -2.36 -15.04 -3.54
CA VAL A 103 -2.38 -15.79 -4.79
C VAL A 103 -3.78 -16.38 -4.92
N ARG A 104 -4.61 -15.79 -5.79
CA ARG A 104 -5.87 -16.38 -6.24
C ARG A 104 -5.53 -17.55 -7.16
N SER A 105 -5.09 -18.65 -6.58
CA SER A 105 -4.79 -19.85 -7.34
C SER A 105 -6.11 -20.43 -7.86
N SER A 106 -6.49 -20.05 -9.07
CA SER A 106 -7.34 -20.91 -9.89
C SER A 106 -6.48 -22.07 -10.40
N ILE A 107 -5.94 -22.88 -9.48
CA ILE A 107 -5.38 -24.18 -9.87
C ILE A 107 -6.60 -25.01 -10.28
N ARG A 108 -6.92 -24.94 -11.57
CA ARG A 108 -7.88 -25.83 -12.22
C ARG A 108 -7.17 -27.18 -12.30
N ILE A 109 -7.30 -28.01 -11.27
CA ILE A 109 -6.71 -29.36 -11.22
C ILE A 109 -7.28 -30.18 -12.39
N PRO A 110 -6.53 -30.43 -13.48
CA PRO A 110 -6.99 -31.30 -14.55
C PRO A 110 -6.59 -32.72 -14.18
N GLY A 111 -7.55 -33.59 -13.87
CA GLY A 111 -7.20 -35.01 -13.65
C GLY A 111 -8.14 -35.86 -12.80
N ARG A 112 -9.21 -35.33 -12.20
CA ARG A 112 -10.13 -36.14 -11.38
C ARG A 112 -11.17 -36.95 -12.16
N ALA A 113 -11.07 -37.02 -13.48
CA ALA A 113 -12.03 -37.74 -14.32
C ALA A 113 -11.68 -39.23 -14.56
N SER A 114 -10.48 -39.70 -14.21
CA SER A 114 -10.06 -41.09 -14.47
C SER A 114 -10.20 -42.04 -13.27
N GLN A 115 -10.62 -41.55 -12.09
CA GLN A 115 -10.82 -42.38 -10.91
C GLN A 115 -12.20 -43.08 -10.90
N ARG A 116 -12.64 -43.59 -12.06
CA ARG A 116 -13.67 -44.64 -12.11
C ARG A 116 -12.96 -45.99 -12.12
N ARG A 117 -12.81 -46.58 -10.93
CA ARG A 117 -12.43 -48.00 -10.78
C ARG A 117 -13.58 -48.74 -10.11
N PRO A 118 -14.36 -49.58 -10.81
CA PRO A 118 -15.27 -50.52 -10.17
C PRO A 118 -14.73 -51.95 -10.19
N GLY A 119 -14.97 -52.69 -9.10
CA GLY A 119 -14.79 -54.15 -8.95
C GLY A 119 -13.38 -54.54 -8.53
N ARG A 120 -13.07 -54.92 -7.28
CA ARG A 120 -13.66 -55.92 -6.38
C ARG A 120 -13.70 -57.33 -7.00
N GLY A 121 -12.69 -58.13 -6.67
CA GLY A 121 -12.73 -59.58 -6.87
C GLY A 121 -11.37 -60.19 -7.22
N ALA A 122 -10.75 -60.83 -6.22
CA ALA A 122 -9.85 -61.99 -6.31
C ALA A 122 -8.62 -61.83 -5.40
N GLY A 123 -8.85 -61.96 -4.09
CA GLY A 123 -7.77 -62.31 -3.18
C GLY A 123 -7.46 -63.80 -3.33
N ARG A 124 -6.26 -64.13 -3.78
CA ARG A 124 -5.66 -65.45 -3.60
C ARG A 124 -4.13 -65.28 -3.49
N GLY A 125 -3.66 -65.04 -2.26
CA GLY A 125 -2.24 -65.08 -1.94
C GLY A 125 -1.78 -66.54 -1.77
N PRO A 126 -0.57 -66.91 -2.22
CA PRO A 126 -0.01 -68.26 -2.05
C PRO A 126 0.18 -68.61 -0.56
N ARG A 127 -0.23 -69.82 -0.18
CA ARG A 127 -0.07 -70.41 1.16
C ARG A 127 0.98 -71.52 1.08
N ASP A 128 2.24 -71.14 1.01
CA ASP A 128 3.38 -72.06 1.09
C ASP A 128 4.64 -71.30 1.49
N TRP A 129 4.69 -70.91 2.77
CA TRP A 129 5.95 -70.55 3.42
C TRP A 129 6.24 -71.61 4.50
N SER A 130 7.37 -72.31 4.36
CA SER A 130 7.88 -73.29 5.31
C SER A 130 9.34 -72.95 5.65
N PRO A 131 9.69 -72.59 6.89
CA PRO A 131 11.07 -72.41 7.29
C PRO A 131 11.66 -73.77 7.69
N GLY A 132 12.56 -74.29 6.84
CA GLY A 132 13.35 -75.49 7.12
C GLY A 132 14.74 -75.12 7.66
N ARG A 133 15.04 -75.65 8.86
CA ARG A 133 16.33 -75.93 9.54
C ARG A 133 17.50 -74.96 9.38
#